data_AF-A0A0U3AA11-F1
#
_entry.id   AF-A0A0U3AA11-F1
#
_cell.length_a   1.000
_cell.length_b   1.000
_cell.length_c   1.000
_cell.angle_alpha   90.00
_cell.angle_beta   90.00
_cell.angle_gamma   90.00
#
_symmetry.space_group_name_H-M   'P 1'
#
loop_
_entity.id
_entity.type
_entity.pdbx_description
1 polymer ?
#
loop_
_entity_poly.entity_id
_entity_poly.type
_entity_poly.pdbx_seq_one_letter_code
_entity_poly.pdbx_strand_id
1 'polypeptide(L)'
;MKKKPIIAILFLIAAGIVAVTYLQPSPSVERGTLPSPSSSTPQSNSSAPVSNAALVPAHFESPPAKLPPTLAPEKFPGKTREAYQAAKEIPQTLSQLPCYCHCDRGMGHKSLHSCFEDDHAAHCATCIDEALVAYRLQKDQQLSPKEIRERIIAAYSGQ
;
A
#
# COMPACT_ATOMS: atom_id res chain seq x y z
N MET A 1 -14.20 6.29 -62.34
CA MET A 1 -14.32 4.97 -61.67
C MET A 1 -14.34 5.19 -60.17
N LYS A 2 -15.48 4.90 -59.51
CA LYS A 2 -15.75 5.13 -58.07
C LYS A 2 -15.08 4.03 -57.23
N LYS A 3 -14.04 4.34 -56.45
CA LYS A 3 -13.48 3.42 -55.45
C LYS A 3 -14.26 3.58 -54.14
N LYS A 4 -14.81 2.46 -53.66
CA LYS A 4 -15.87 2.33 -52.64
C LYS A 4 -15.33 2.54 -51.20
N PRO A 5 -16.17 3.00 -50.25
CA PRO A 5 -15.77 3.31 -48.88
C PRO A 5 -15.73 2.03 -48.02
N ILE A 6 -14.69 1.22 -48.19
CA ILE A 6 -14.52 -0.02 -47.40
C ILE A 6 -13.95 0.29 -46.00
N ILE A 7 -13.24 1.42 -45.85
CA ILE A 7 -12.57 1.80 -44.59
C ILE A 7 -13.57 2.28 -43.52
N ALA A 8 -14.70 2.89 -43.92
CA ALA A 8 -15.71 3.38 -42.98
C ALA A 8 -16.49 2.26 -42.28
N ILE A 9 -16.62 1.09 -42.92
CA ILE A 9 -17.39 -0.05 -42.39
C ILE A 9 -16.60 -0.78 -41.29
N LEU A 10 -15.27 -0.87 -41.40
CA LEU A 10 -14.43 -1.53 -40.40
C LEU A 10 -14.35 -0.77 -39.06
N PHE A 11 -14.38 0.57 -39.09
CA PHE A 11 -14.40 1.38 -37.86
C PHE A 11 -15.72 1.27 -37.09
N LEU A 12 -16.86 1.15 -37.79
CA LEU A 12 -18.16 0.99 -37.13
C LEU A 12 -18.35 -0.38 -36.48
N ILE A 13 -17.76 -1.44 -37.05
CA ILE A 13 -17.82 -2.79 -36.47
C ILE A 13 -16.95 -2.89 -35.21
N ALA A 14 -15.76 -2.29 -35.21
CA ALA A 14 -14.88 -2.28 -34.03
C ALA A 14 -15.50 -1.51 -32.85
N ALA A 15 -16.15 -0.36 -33.10
CA ALA A 15 -16.82 0.40 -32.05
C ALA A 15 -18.06 -0.33 -31.48
N GLY A 16 -18.78 -1.09 -32.32
CA GLY A 16 -19.93 -1.90 -31.88
C GLY A 16 -19.55 -3.07 -30.96
N ILE A 17 -18.43 -3.74 -31.21
CA ILE A 17 -17.97 -4.87 -30.38
C ILE A 17 -17.56 -4.40 -28.98
N VAL A 18 -16.90 -3.24 -28.88
CA VAL A 18 -16.52 -2.64 -27.60
C VAL A 18 -17.76 -2.26 -26.77
N ALA A 19 -18.81 -1.70 -27.40
CA ALA A 19 -20.03 -1.32 -26.67
C ALA A 19 -20.80 -2.54 -26.11
N VAL A 20 -20.78 -3.69 -26.79
CA VAL A 20 -21.51 -4.89 -26.36
C VAL A 20 -20.86 -5.57 -25.14
N THR A 21 -19.54 -5.45 -24.95
CA THR A 21 -18.86 -6.00 -23.75
C THR A 21 -19.09 -5.19 -22.47
N TYR A 22 -19.56 -3.94 -22.56
CA TYR A 22 -19.80 -3.09 -21.38
C TYR A 22 -21.23 -3.16 -20.81
N LEU A 23 -22.13 -3.95 -21.41
CA LEU A 23 -23.51 -4.14 -20.92
C LEU A 23 -23.76 -5.55 -20.36
N GLN A 24 -22.79 -6.15 -19.65
CA GLN A 24 -23.10 -7.33 -18.85
C GLN A 24 -23.71 -6.92 -17.50
N PRO A 25 -24.99 -7.27 -17.22
CA PRO A 25 -25.57 -7.10 -15.90
C PRO A 25 -24.95 -8.09 -14.90
N SER A 26 -24.58 -7.58 -13.74
CA SER A 26 -24.03 -8.35 -12.62
C SER A 26 -25.06 -9.36 -12.09
N PRO A 27 -24.69 -10.62 -11.80
CA PRO A 27 -25.60 -11.56 -11.16
C PRO A 27 -25.84 -11.18 -9.69
N SER A 28 -27.09 -10.87 -9.36
CA SER A 28 -27.58 -10.71 -8.00
C SER A 28 -27.60 -12.06 -7.29
N VAL A 29 -26.74 -12.24 -6.28
CA VAL A 29 -26.79 -13.40 -5.38
C VAL A 29 -27.81 -13.11 -4.29
N GLU A 30 -28.96 -13.80 -4.34
CA GLU A 30 -29.97 -13.79 -3.30
C GLU A 30 -29.53 -14.56 -2.05
N ARG A 31 -29.43 -13.81 -0.94
CA ARG A 31 -30.09 -14.03 0.36
C ARG A 31 -30.25 -15.48 0.86
N GLY A 32 -29.34 -15.89 1.73
CA GLY A 32 -29.59 -16.87 2.79
C GLY A 32 -29.89 -16.19 4.12
N THR A 33 -31.16 -16.13 4.50
CA THR A 33 -31.64 -15.77 5.85
C THR A 33 -31.58 -17.02 6.73
N LEU A 34 -31.00 -16.95 7.93
CA LEU A 34 -31.41 -17.68 9.13
C LEU A 34 -30.84 -16.96 10.39
N PRO A 35 -31.46 -17.10 11.58
CA PRO A 35 -31.58 -16.03 12.57
C PRO A 35 -30.50 -16.03 13.66
N SER A 36 -30.36 -14.86 14.30
CA SER A 36 -29.66 -14.61 15.56
C SER A 36 -30.13 -15.52 16.71
N PRO A 37 -29.27 -15.66 17.72
CA PRO A 37 -29.70 -15.23 19.04
C PRO A 37 -28.75 -14.21 19.66
N SER A 38 -29.36 -13.17 20.21
CA SER A 38 -28.76 -12.15 21.05
C SER A 38 -28.17 -12.76 22.33
N SER A 39 -27.00 -12.27 22.72
CA SER A 39 -26.57 -12.25 24.13
C SER A 39 -25.96 -10.88 24.41
N SER A 40 -26.71 -10.10 25.17
CA SER A 40 -26.38 -8.77 25.65
C SER A 40 -25.36 -8.83 26.79
N THR A 41 -24.40 -7.91 26.78
CA THR A 41 -23.72 -7.39 27.99
C THR A 41 -23.22 -5.96 27.69
N PRO A 42 -23.03 -5.10 28.71
CA PRO A 42 -23.46 -3.71 28.68
C PRO A 42 -22.35 -2.77 28.19
N GLN A 43 -22.80 -1.63 27.68
CA GLN A 43 -22.02 -0.44 27.37
C GLN A 43 -21.01 -0.09 28.47
N SER A 44 -19.75 0.09 28.07
CA SER A 44 -18.91 1.14 28.66
C SER A 44 -18.71 2.22 27.59
N ASN A 45 -19.51 3.27 27.73
CA ASN A 45 -19.31 4.56 27.11
C ASN A 45 -17.91 5.08 27.45
N SER A 46 -17.10 5.34 26.43
CA SER A 46 -16.17 6.47 26.38
C SER A 46 -15.79 6.73 24.93
N SER A 47 -16.70 7.38 24.20
CA SER A 47 -16.39 8.08 22.96
C SER A 47 -15.56 9.32 23.29
N ALA A 48 -14.29 9.12 23.59
CA ALA A 48 -13.29 10.13 23.29
C ALA A 48 -13.01 10.04 21.78
N PRO A 49 -12.77 11.16 21.07
CA PRO A 49 -12.17 11.05 19.75
C PRO A 49 -10.78 10.43 19.97
N VAL A 50 -10.64 9.13 19.70
CA VAL A 50 -9.31 8.55 19.49
C VAL A 50 -8.74 9.28 18.30
N SER A 51 -7.89 10.26 18.58
CA SER A 51 -7.14 10.99 17.57
C SER A 51 -6.54 9.96 16.61
N ASN A 52 -6.74 10.12 15.29
CA ASN A 52 -6.19 9.24 14.25
C ASN A 52 -4.67 8.95 14.41
N ALA A 53 -3.96 9.76 15.20
CA ALA A 53 -2.58 9.54 15.63
C ALA A 53 -2.34 8.18 16.32
N ALA A 54 -3.32 7.60 17.02
CA ALA A 54 -3.15 6.29 17.67
C ALA A 54 -3.14 5.10 16.67
N LEU A 55 -3.56 5.33 15.42
CA LEU A 55 -3.63 4.31 14.38
C LEU A 55 -2.37 4.27 13.49
N VAL A 56 -1.59 5.35 13.46
CA VAL A 56 -0.38 5.42 12.63
C VAL A 56 0.75 4.65 13.34
N PRO A 57 1.39 3.65 12.68
CA PRO A 57 2.53 2.92 13.24
C PRO A 57 3.72 3.83 13.61
N ALA A 58 4.63 3.30 14.44
CA ALA A 58 5.85 3.99 14.82
C ALA A 58 6.67 4.47 13.59
N HIS A 59 7.14 5.71 13.67
CA HIS A 59 8.04 6.35 12.70
C HIS A 59 8.73 7.56 13.32
N PHE A 60 9.78 8.07 12.68
CA PHE A 60 10.43 9.32 13.11
C PHE A 60 9.85 10.53 12.39
N GLU A 61 9.57 11.61 13.13
CA GLU A 61 9.14 12.89 12.51
C GLU A 61 10.26 13.57 11.70
N SER A 62 11.51 13.31 12.08
CA SER A 62 12.71 13.80 11.43
C SER A 62 13.79 12.70 11.44
N PRO A 63 14.69 12.66 10.44
CA PRO A 63 15.65 11.58 10.32
C PRO A 63 16.64 11.57 11.50
N PRO A 64 16.89 10.41 12.13
CA PRO A 64 17.97 10.28 13.12
C PRO A 64 19.34 10.59 12.50
N ALA A 65 20.25 11.17 13.29
CA ALA A 65 21.61 11.49 12.83
C ALA A 65 22.39 10.26 12.34
N LYS A 66 22.09 9.08 12.91
CA LYS A 66 22.67 7.80 12.51
C LYS A 66 21.59 6.73 12.51
N LEU A 67 21.55 5.93 11.44
CA LEU A 67 20.70 4.76 11.32
C LEU A 67 21.56 3.49 11.36
N PRO A 68 21.06 2.39 11.95
CA PRO A 68 21.65 1.07 11.74
C PRO A 68 21.66 0.70 10.24
N PRO A 69 22.59 -0.14 9.78
CA PRO A 69 22.57 -0.60 8.40
C PRO A 69 21.40 -1.56 8.15
N THR A 70 20.79 -1.48 6.97
CA THR A 70 19.88 -2.52 6.47
C THR A 70 20.65 -3.75 6.01
N LEU A 71 19.98 -4.90 5.89
CA LEU A 71 20.60 -6.09 5.30
C LEU A 71 20.97 -5.87 3.83
N ALA A 72 22.01 -6.59 3.41
CA ALA A 72 22.53 -6.54 2.05
C ALA A 72 21.50 -7.10 1.04
N PRO A 73 21.07 -6.33 0.02
CA PRO A 73 20.05 -6.75 -0.94
C PRO A 73 20.38 -8.05 -1.68
N GLU A 74 21.68 -8.32 -1.88
CA GLU A 74 22.18 -9.49 -2.61
C GLU A 74 21.77 -10.82 -1.93
N LYS A 75 21.42 -10.78 -0.65
CA LYS A 75 20.91 -11.94 0.11
C LYS A 75 19.53 -12.42 -0.34
N PHE A 76 18.75 -11.56 -0.99
CA PHE A 76 17.36 -11.83 -1.33
C PHE A 76 17.17 -11.88 -2.84
N PRO A 77 16.19 -12.64 -3.37
CA PRO A 77 15.84 -12.64 -4.79
C PRO A 77 14.70 -11.67 -5.13
N GLY A 78 14.53 -11.40 -6.43
CA GLY A 78 13.34 -10.74 -6.99
C GLY A 78 12.96 -9.41 -6.33
N LYS A 79 11.67 -9.20 -6.13
CA LYS A 79 11.10 -7.98 -5.55
C LYS A 79 11.63 -7.68 -4.14
N THR A 80 11.96 -8.72 -3.37
CA THR A 80 12.58 -8.56 -2.06
C THR A 80 13.95 -7.89 -2.17
N ARG A 81 14.78 -8.30 -3.12
CA ARG A 81 16.05 -7.61 -3.41
C ARG A 81 15.83 -6.13 -3.71
N GLU A 82 14.84 -5.82 -4.55
CA GLU A 82 14.53 -4.44 -4.94
C GLU A 82 14.12 -3.60 -3.72
N ALA A 83 13.33 -4.15 -2.81
CA ALA A 83 12.91 -3.44 -1.59
C ALA A 83 14.07 -3.22 -0.62
N TYR A 84 14.94 -4.22 -0.40
CA TYR A 84 16.16 -4.01 0.40
C TYR A 84 17.11 -3.00 -0.26
N GLN A 85 17.18 -2.98 -1.59
CA GLN A 85 17.96 -1.97 -2.34
C GLN A 85 17.37 -0.57 -2.13
N ALA A 86 16.05 -0.43 -2.23
CA ALA A 86 15.36 0.82 -1.92
C ALA A 86 15.65 1.29 -0.49
N ALA A 87 15.57 0.39 0.49
CA ALA A 87 15.85 0.71 1.89
C ALA A 87 17.30 1.18 2.11
N LYS A 88 18.26 0.58 1.41
CA LYS A 88 19.67 1.00 1.41
C LYS A 88 19.89 2.36 0.74
N GLU A 89 19.12 2.70 -0.28
CA GLU A 89 19.29 3.94 -1.06
C GLU A 89 18.60 5.17 -0.46
N ILE A 90 17.48 5.00 0.24
CA ILE A 90 16.71 6.09 0.85
C ILE A 90 16.46 5.88 2.35
N PRO A 91 17.48 5.48 3.15
CA PRO A 91 17.28 5.04 4.53
C PRO A 91 16.71 6.15 5.42
N GLN A 92 17.12 7.39 5.19
CA GLN A 92 16.63 8.56 5.94
C GLN A 92 15.17 8.89 5.64
N THR A 93 14.69 8.57 4.44
CA THR A 93 13.27 8.70 4.12
C THR A 93 12.51 7.57 4.79
N LEU A 94 12.93 6.31 4.63
CA LEU A 94 12.20 5.18 5.22
C LEU A 94 12.17 5.21 6.76
N SER A 95 13.15 5.81 7.42
CA SER A 95 13.11 5.99 8.88
C SER A 95 11.97 6.91 9.30
N GLN A 96 11.58 7.83 8.42
CA GLN A 96 10.48 8.74 8.67
C GLN A 96 9.11 8.18 8.29
N LEU A 97 9.03 6.98 7.72
CA LEU A 97 7.76 6.39 7.28
C LEU A 97 7.26 5.35 8.29
N PRO A 98 5.95 5.31 8.58
CA PRO A 98 5.35 4.19 9.28
C PRO A 98 5.37 2.93 8.41
N CYS A 99 5.20 1.76 9.04
CA CYS A 99 4.92 0.52 8.33
C CYS A 99 3.59 -0.08 8.80
N TYR A 100 2.60 -0.17 7.91
CA TYR A 100 1.24 -0.60 8.28
C TYR A 100 1.08 -2.11 8.46
N CYS A 101 2.17 -2.88 8.42
CA CYS A 101 2.15 -4.26 8.90
C CYS A 101 2.06 -4.34 10.45
N HIS A 102 2.19 -3.21 11.15
CA HIS A 102 2.06 -3.08 12.61
C HIS A 102 3.02 -3.92 13.45
N CYS A 103 4.16 -4.29 12.86
CA CYS A 103 5.23 -5.01 13.55
C CYS A 103 5.88 -4.22 14.69
N ASP A 104 5.68 -2.90 14.73
CA ASP A 104 6.09 -2.03 15.82
C ASP A 104 5.47 -2.43 17.17
N ARG A 105 4.28 -3.04 17.14
CA ARG A 105 3.51 -3.41 18.36
C ARG A 105 3.99 -4.69 19.05
N GLY A 106 4.85 -5.48 18.41
CA GLY A 106 5.27 -6.78 18.96
C GLY A 106 6.72 -7.17 18.68
N MET A 107 7.32 -6.62 17.62
CA MET A 107 8.69 -6.95 17.19
C MET A 107 9.67 -5.80 17.40
N GLY A 108 9.19 -4.63 17.81
CA GLY A 108 10.03 -3.50 18.22
C GLY A 108 10.64 -2.70 17.07
N HIS A 109 10.18 -2.90 15.83
CA HIS A 109 10.49 -2.00 14.72
C HIS A 109 9.95 -0.59 15.01
N LYS A 110 10.73 0.43 14.64
CA LYS A 110 10.50 1.84 14.98
C LYS A 110 10.11 2.70 13.77
N SER A 111 10.15 2.11 12.59
CA SER A 111 9.85 2.73 11.28
C SER A 111 9.87 1.68 10.18
N LEU A 112 9.46 2.04 8.97
CA LEU A 112 9.64 1.20 7.79
C LEU A 112 11.11 0.84 7.55
N HIS A 113 12.06 1.76 7.77
CA HIS A 113 13.50 1.47 7.68
C HIS A 113 13.88 0.27 8.55
N SER A 114 13.44 0.27 9.81
CA SER A 114 13.87 -0.75 10.76
C SER A 114 13.38 -2.16 10.43
N CYS A 115 12.36 -2.29 9.57
CA CYS A 115 11.91 -3.60 9.06
C CYS A 115 12.97 -4.24 8.15
N PHE A 116 13.87 -3.44 7.58
CA PHE A 116 14.95 -3.89 6.69
C PHE A 116 16.30 -4.03 7.40
N GLU A 117 16.37 -3.76 8.71
CA GLU A 117 17.58 -4.00 9.54
C GLU A 117 17.82 -5.50 9.79
N ASP A 118 16.77 -6.32 9.69
CA ASP A 118 16.81 -7.78 9.75
C ASP A 118 16.08 -8.42 8.54
N ASP A 119 15.84 -9.73 8.58
CA ASP A 119 15.19 -10.48 7.51
C ASP A 119 13.66 -10.46 7.59
N HIS A 120 13.07 -9.72 8.53
CA HIS A 120 11.62 -9.65 8.68
C HIS A 120 10.94 -9.15 7.39
N ALA A 121 11.45 -8.06 6.81
CA ALA A 121 10.88 -7.51 5.58
C ALA A 121 10.88 -8.51 4.41
N ALA A 122 11.78 -9.51 4.40
CA ALA A 122 11.79 -10.54 3.38
C ALA A 122 10.53 -11.43 3.39
N HIS A 123 9.79 -11.45 4.49
CA HIS A 123 8.60 -12.26 4.71
C HIS A 123 7.31 -11.43 4.80
N CYS A 124 7.36 -10.13 4.55
CA CYS A 124 6.21 -9.24 4.67
C CYS A 124 5.96 -8.43 3.39
N ALA A 125 4.87 -8.77 2.67
CA ALA A 125 4.50 -8.08 1.43
C ALA A 125 4.25 -6.58 1.65
N THR A 126 3.65 -6.19 2.79
CA THR A 126 3.41 -4.79 3.13
C THR A 126 4.72 -4.00 3.27
N CYS A 127 5.72 -4.52 3.99
CA CYS A 127 7.03 -3.88 4.10
C CYS A 127 7.68 -3.67 2.73
N ILE A 128 7.64 -4.71 1.89
CA ILE A 128 8.19 -4.70 0.52
C ILE A 128 7.51 -3.62 -0.32
N ASP A 129 6.17 -3.59 -0.31
CA ASP A 129 5.37 -2.70 -1.15
C ASP A 129 5.51 -1.25 -0.73
N GLU A 130 5.41 -0.95 0.57
CA GLU A 130 5.56 0.40 1.08
C GLU A 130 6.96 0.98 0.79
N ALA A 131 8.02 0.18 0.92
CA ALA A 131 9.38 0.62 0.62
C ALA A 131 9.56 0.94 -0.87
N LEU A 132 9.00 0.12 -1.76
CA LEU A 132 9.06 0.36 -3.20
C LEU A 132 8.19 1.55 -3.63
N VAL A 133 7.04 1.75 -3.00
CA VAL A 133 6.21 2.95 -3.20
C VAL A 133 6.96 4.19 -2.75
N ALA A 134 7.51 4.19 -1.54
CA ALA A 134 8.30 5.30 -1.01
C ALA A 134 9.50 5.64 -1.91
N TYR A 135 10.20 4.62 -2.41
CA TYR A 135 11.30 4.78 -3.35
C TYR A 135 10.87 5.52 -4.62
N ARG A 136 9.79 5.07 -5.27
CA ARG A 136 9.27 5.71 -6.50
C ARG A 136 8.80 7.14 -6.22
N LEU A 137 8.10 7.37 -5.12
CA LEU A 137 7.65 8.72 -4.75
C LEU A 137 8.84 9.68 -4.56
N GLN A 138 9.97 9.19 -4.00
CA GLN A 138 11.15 10.02 -3.83
C GLN A 138 11.98 10.18 -5.11
N LYS A 139 12.22 9.09 -5.86
CA LYS A 139 13.12 9.12 -7.02
C LYS A 139 12.42 9.68 -8.26
N ASP A 140 11.17 9.28 -8.50
CA ASP A 140 10.45 9.63 -9.72
C ASP A 140 9.69 10.95 -9.57
N GLN A 141 9.11 11.20 -8.38
CA GLN A 141 8.30 12.40 -8.12
C GLN A 141 9.00 13.44 -7.24
N GLN A 142 10.22 13.17 -6.76
CA GLN A 142 11.01 14.08 -5.92
C GLN A 142 10.27 14.61 -4.68
N LEU A 143 9.33 13.84 -4.14
CA LEU A 143 8.59 14.24 -2.94
C LEU A 143 9.50 14.24 -1.71
N SER A 144 9.22 15.16 -0.79
CA SER A 144 9.88 15.20 0.52
C SER A 144 9.47 14.01 1.40
N PRO A 145 10.28 13.61 2.39
CA PRO A 145 9.92 12.53 3.32
C PRO A 145 8.56 12.74 4.01
N LYS A 146 8.22 13.99 4.35
CA LYS A 146 6.93 14.34 4.96
C LYS A 146 5.75 14.08 3.99
N GLU A 147 5.86 14.52 2.74
CA GLU A 147 4.83 14.27 1.73
C GLU A 147 4.68 12.77 1.46
N ILE A 148 5.80 12.04 1.37
CA ILE A 148 5.79 10.57 1.21
C ILE A 148 5.07 9.92 2.40
N ARG A 149 5.38 10.35 3.63
CA ARG A 149 4.72 9.86 4.84
C ARG A 149 3.21 10.08 4.78
N GLU A 150 2.78 11.27 4.41
CA GLU A 150 1.35 11.60 4.27
C GLU A 150 0.67 10.73 3.21
N ARG A 151 1.34 10.44 2.09
CA ARG A 151 0.82 9.53 1.04
C ARG A 151 0.71 8.08 1.53
N ILE A 152 1.71 7.58 2.25
CA ILE A 152 1.67 6.23 2.85
C ILE A 152 0.55 6.16 3.89
N ILE A 153 0.44 7.14 4.78
CA ILE A 153 -0.64 7.19 5.77
C ILE A 153 -2.01 7.14 5.08
N ALA A 154 -2.22 7.98 4.06
CA ALA A 154 -3.47 8.01 3.32
C ALA A 154 -3.80 6.69 2.60
N ALA A 155 -2.78 6.00 2.07
CA ALA A 155 -2.98 4.77 1.30
C ALA A 155 -3.19 3.51 2.16
N TYR A 156 -2.65 3.48 3.38
CA TYR A 156 -2.58 2.25 4.19
C TYR A 156 -3.34 2.29 5.53
N SER A 157 -3.76 3.47 6.01
CA SER A 157 -4.46 3.59 7.31
C SER A 157 -5.90 3.06 7.38
N GLY A 158 -6.50 2.71 6.25
CA GLY A 158 -7.89 2.22 6.17
C GLY A 158 -8.04 0.77 5.73
N GLN A 159 -6.95 -0.01 5.77
CA GLN A 159 -6.92 -1.41 5.34
C GLN A 159 -7.25 -2.38 6.48
#